data_AF-A0AAW9W8D9-F1
#
_entry.id   AF-A0AAW9W8D9-F1
#
_cell.length_a   1.000
_cell.length_b   1.000
_cell.length_c   1.000
_cell.angle_alpha   90.00
_cell.angle_beta   90.00
_cell.angle_gamma   90.00
#
_symmetry.space_group_name_H-M   'P 1'
#
loop_
_entity.id
_entity.type
_entity.pdbx_description
1 polymer ?
#
loop_
_entity_poly.entity_id
_entity_poly.type
_entity_poly.pdbx_seq_one_letter_code
_entity_poly.pdbx_strand_id
1 'polypeptide(L)'
;MEQLHFITKLLDIKDPNIKILDIINMDTHKEIIAKLDYEAPSCPDCGSLMKKYDFQKPSKIPYLETTGMPSRILLRKRRFKCYHCSKMMVAETPLVK
;
A
#
# COMPACT_ATOMS: atom_id res chain seq x y z
N MET A 1 2.74 -0.30 19.53
CA MET A 1 1.76 0.24 18.55
C MET A 1 1.92 1.75 18.33
N GLU A 2 2.38 2.51 19.32
CA GLU A 2 2.49 3.99 19.24
C GLU A 2 3.47 4.49 18.18
N GLN A 3 4.59 3.80 17.95
CA GLN A 3 5.58 4.19 16.94
C GLN A 3 5.04 4.12 15.51
N LEU A 4 4.19 3.12 15.20
CA LEU A 4 3.58 2.98 13.87
C LEU A 4 2.54 4.08 13.61
N HIS A 5 1.74 4.40 14.63
CA HIS A 5 0.76 5.49 14.57
C HIS A 5 1.42 6.86 14.38
N PHE A 6 2.59 7.07 15.01
CA PHE A 6 3.39 8.27 14.80
C PHE A 6 3.90 8.37 13.35
N ILE A 7 4.36 7.26 12.78
CA ILE A 7 4.89 7.22 11.41
C ILE A 7 3.78 7.44 10.37
N THR A 8 2.60 6.83 10.53
CA THR A 8 1.47 7.08 9.61
C THR A 8 1.08 8.57 9.60
N LYS A 9 1.16 9.23 10.76
CA LYS A 9 0.87 10.67 10.90
C LYS A 9 1.98 11.53 10.28
N LEU A 10 3.25 11.13 10.41
CA LEU A 10 4.39 11.85 9.81
C LEU A 10 4.39 11.79 8.28
N LEU A 11 3.99 10.65 7.71
CA LEU A 11 4.00 10.41 6.27
C LEU A 11 2.72 10.93 5.56
N ASP A 12 1.87 11.67 6.28
CA ASP A 12 0.54 12.13 5.86
C ASP A 12 -0.31 11.03 5.19
N ILE A 13 -0.17 9.78 5.66
CA ILE A 13 -0.93 8.63 5.16
C ILE A 13 -2.37 8.77 5.66
N LYS A 14 -3.24 9.35 4.83
CA LYS A 14 -4.67 9.57 5.14
C LYS A 14 -5.53 8.33 4.93
N ASP A 15 -5.02 7.33 4.23
CA ASP A 15 -5.78 6.14 3.88
C ASP A 15 -5.75 5.10 5.01
N PRO A 16 -6.90 4.80 5.66
CA PRO A 16 -6.96 3.82 6.74
C PRO A 16 -6.71 2.37 6.27
N ASN A 17 -6.76 2.12 4.96
CA ASN A 17 -6.54 0.80 4.38
C ASN A 17 -5.05 0.48 4.16
N ILE A 18 -4.17 1.45 4.40
CA ILE A 18 -2.73 1.24 4.40
C ILE A 18 -2.29 0.79 5.78
N LYS A 19 -1.68 -0.39 5.84
CA LYS A 19 -1.11 -0.95 7.06
C LYS A 19 0.39 -1.05 6.93
N ILE A 20 1.12 -0.44 7.87
CA ILE A 20 2.55 -0.66 8.01
C ILE A 20 2.74 -2.07 8.57
N LEU A 21 3.56 -2.85 7.87
CA LEU A 21 3.93 -4.21 8.24
C LEU A 21 5.21 -4.22 9.04
N ASP A 22 6.22 -3.47 8.58
CA ASP A 22 7.54 -3.49 9.17
C ASP A 22 8.34 -2.22 8.84
N ILE A 23 9.37 -1.96 9.63
CA ILE A 23 10.30 -0.84 9.46
C ILE A 23 11.72 -1.38 9.60
N ILE A 24 12.48 -1.27 8.52
CA ILE A 24 13.87 -1.69 8.47
C ILE A 24 14.74 -0.43 8.52
N ASN A 25 15.63 -0.35 9.50
CA ASN A 25 16.64 0.71 9.55
C ASN A 25 17.87 0.23 8.78
N MET A 26 18.22 0.92 7.70
CA MET A 26 19.50 0.75 7.01
C MET A 26 20.45 1.87 7.41
N ASP A 27 21.74 1.70 7.12
CA ASP A 27 22.77 2.69 7.47
C ASP A 27 22.55 4.05 6.80
N THR A 28 21.88 4.08 5.64
CA THR A 28 21.68 5.28 4.82
C THR A 28 20.25 5.80 4.80
N HIS A 29 19.26 4.96 5.13
CA HIS A 29 17.84 5.30 5.07
C HIS A 29 16.99 4.28 5.84
N LYS A 30 15.73 4.63 6.09
CA LYS A 30 14.74 3.70 6.62
C LYS A 30 13.85 3.17 5.50
N GLU A 31 13.57 1.88 5.49
CA GLU A 31 12.57 1.28 4.61
C GLU A 31 11.32 0.94 5.42
N ILE A 32 10.18 1.49 5.01
CA ILE A 32 8.88 1.27 5.64
C ILE A 32 8.08 0.37 4.71
N ILE A 33 7.84 -0.85 5.15
CA ILE A 33 7.08 -1.83 4.40
C ILE A 33 5.61 -1.65 4.73
N ALA A 34 4.79 -1.34 3.72
CA ALA A 34 3.37 -1.14 3.88
C ALA A 34 2.58 -1.97 2.87
N LYS A 35 1.33 -2.31 3.22
CA LYS A 35 0.38 -2.91 2.30
C LYS A 35 -0.88 -2.06 2.21
N LEU A 36 -1.44 -1.97 1.01
CA LEU A 36 -2.75 -1.41 0.72
C LEU A 36 -3.71 -2.55 0.45
N ASP A 37 -4.74 -2.69 1.27
CA ASP A 37 -5.71 -3.78 1.17
C ASP A 37 -7.14 -3.24 1.33
N TYR A 38 -7.98 -3.41 0.32
CA TYR A 38 -9.40 -3.06 0.36
C TYR A 38 -10.26 -4.32 0.32
N GLU A 39 -11.53 -4.17 0.69
CA GLU A 39 -12.54 -5.17 0.38
C GLU A 39 -12.73 -5.33 -1.13
N ALA A 40 -13.08 -6.54 -1.54
CA ALA A 40 -13.14 -6.86 -2.95
C ALA A 40 -14.31 -6.11 -3.62
N PRO A 41 -14.04 -5.24 -4.61
CA PRO A 41 -15.08 -4.49 -5.30
C PRO A 41 -15.79 -5.37 -6.35
N SER A 42 -16.86 -4.83 -6.92
CA SER A 42 -17.47 -5.38 -8.14
C SER A 42 -16.61 -5.04 -9.36
N CYS A 43 -16.60 -5.95 -10.33
CA CYS A 43 -15.88 -5.77 -11.59
C CYS A 43 -16.52 -4.65 -12.41
N PRO A 44 -15.75 -3.66 -12.89
CA PRO A 44 -16.32 -2.54 -13.65
C PRO A 44 -16.91 -2.95 -15.00
N ASP A 45 -16.48 -4.08 -15.58
CA ASP A 45 -16.92 -4.52 -16.91
C ASP A 45 -18.15 -5.42 -16.90
N CYS A 46 -18.31 -6.24 -15.87
CA CYS A 46 -19.39 -7.25 -15.82
C CYS A 46 -20.23 -7.20 -14.54
N GLY A 47 -19.94 -6.28 -13.61
CA GLY A 47 -20.68 -6.09 -12.36
C GLY A 47 -20.49 -7.19 -11.32
N SER A 48 -19.86 -8.32 -11.68
CA SER A 48 -19.69 -9.44 -10.78
C SER A 48 -18.65 -9.19 -9.68
N LEU A 49 -18.83 -9.81 -8.52
CA LEU A 49 -17.92 -9.67 -7.38
C LEU A 49 -16.51 -10.15 -7.72
N MET A 50 -15.48 -9.37 -7.38
CA MET A 50 -14.10 -9.80 -7.52
C MET A 50 -13.62 -10.57 -6.28
N LYS A 51 -12.52 -11.32 -6.39
CA LYS A 51 -11.84 -11.92 -5.23
C LYS A 51 -10.49 -11.26 -5.00
N LYS A 52 -10.08 -11.17 -3.73
CA LYS A 52 -8.71 -10.83 -3.35
C LYS A 52 -7.79 -11.90 -3.95
N TYR A 53 -6.80 -11.46 -4.70
CA TYR A 53 -5.77 -12.31 -5.26
C TYR A 53 -4.51 -12.13 -4.39
N ASP A 54 -3.35 -12.05 -5.02
CA ASP A 54 -2.09 -11.74 -4.35
C ASP A 54 -1.83 -10.23 -4.27
N PHE A 55 -0.69 -9.86 -3.68
CA PHE A 55 -0.17 -8.50 -3.75
C PHE A 55 0.69 -8.33 -5.00
N GLN A 56 0.79 -7.09 -5.49
CA GLN A 56 1.78 -6.70 -6.47
C GLN A 56 3.18 -6.68 -5.84
N LYS A 57 4.21 -6.79 -6.69
CA LYS A 57 5.58 -6.42 -6.32
C LYS A 57 5.58 -5.01 -5.68
N PRO A 58 6.31 -4.81 -4.56
CA PRO A 58 6.31 -3.51 -3.89
C PRO A 58 6.73 -2.38 -4.83
N SER A 59 5.93 -1.32 -4.87
CA SER A 59 6.31 -0.07 -5.51
C SER A 59 7.13 0.77 -4.54
N LYS A 60 8.28 1.28 -5.00
CA LYS A 60 9.11 2.21 -4.23
C LYS A 60 8.52 3.60 -4.39
N ILE A 61 8.06 4.19 -3.30
CA ILE A 61 7.68 5.60 -3.26
C ILE A 61 8.89 6.37 -2.72
N PRO A 62 9.52 7.25 -3.51
CA PRO A 62 10.71 7.96 -3.08
C PRO A 62 10.40 8.95 -1.95
N TYR A 63 11.33 8.98 -0.98
CA TYR A 63 11.70 10.09 -0.10
C TYR A 63 10.57 10.89 0.57
N LEU A 64 10.30 10.53 1.83
CA LEU A 64 9.75 11.44 2.83
C LEU A 64 10.89 11.77 3.82
N GLU A 65 11.31 13.04 3.86
CA GLU A 65 12.29 13.55 4.82
C GLU A 65 11.70 13.45 6.24
N THR A 66 12.14 12.47 7.03
CA THR A 66 11.68 12.28 8.41
C THR A 66 12.85 12.45 9.36
N THR A 67 12.87 13.54 10.14
CA THR A 67 13.87 13.79 11.21
C THR A 67 15.33 13.58 10.77
N GLY A 68 15.72 14.13 9.60
CA GLY A 68 17.11 14.08 9.12
C GLY A 68 17.59 12.72 8.60
N MET A 69 16.72 11.71 8.51
CA MET A 69 17.00 10.46 7.82
C MET A 69 16.05 10.27 6.63
N PRO A 70 16.56 9.93 5.44
CA PRO A 70 15.72 9.57 4.31
C PRO A 70 14.88 8.34 4.64
N SER A 71 13.58 8.40 4.38
CA SER A 71 12.69 7.24 4.50
C SER A 71 12.09 6.89 3.13
N ARG A 72 12.03 5.59 2.83
CA ARG A 72 11.41 5.04 1.62
C ARG A 72 10.24 4.16 1.99
N ILE A 73 9.13 4.28 1.26
CA ILE A 73 7.98 3.41 1.47
C ILE A 73 7.99 2.33 0.38
N LEU A 74 7.98 1.07 0.80
CA LEU A 74 7.73 -0.09 -0.04
C LEU A 74 6.25 -0.45 0.07
N LEU A 75 5.44 0.04 -0.87
CA LEU A 75 3.99 -0.18 -0.86
C LEU A 75 3.61 -1.40 -1.70
N ARG A 76 3.03 -2.41 -1.05
CA ARG A 76 2.42 -3.58 -1.71
C ARG A 76 0.93 -3.32 -1.94
N LYS A 77 0.51 -3.22 -3.20
CA LYS A 77 -0.90 -3.00 -3.56
C LYS A 77 -1.62 -4.34 -3.75
N ARG A 78 -2.83 -4.48 -3.19
CA ARG A 78 -3.66 -5.68 -3.39
C ARG A 78 -4.13 -5.78 -4.84
N ARG A 79 -4.09 -6.99 -5.41
CA ARG A 79 -4.72 -7.30 -6.69
C ARG A 79 -6.06 -8.01 -6.48
N PHE A 80 -6.98 -7.76 -7.41
CA PHE A 80 -8.29 -8.39 -7.48
C PHE A 80 -8.44 -9.08 -8.82
N LYS A 81 -9.08 -10.25 -8.82
CA LYS A 81 -9.42 -10.99 -10.04
C LYS A 81 -10.92 -11.22 -10.10
N CYS A 82 -11.53 -10.87 -11.23
CA CYS A 82 -12.92 -11.22 -11.51
C CYS A 82 -13.00 -12.71 -11.89
N TYR A 83 -13.99 -13.44 -11.35
CA TYR A 83 -14.16 -14.86 -11.67
C TYR A 83 -14.86 -15.11 -13.00
N HIS A 84 -15.70 -14.18 -13.48
CA HIS A 84 -16.40 -14.33 -14.76
C HIS A 84 -15.54 -13.92 -15.95
N CYS A 85 -15.01 -12.68 -15.95
CA CYS A 85 -14.27 -12.16 -17.10
C CYS A 85 -12.74 -12.29 -16.96
N SER A 86 -12.24 -12.89 -15.86
CA SER A 86 -10.81 -13.03 -15.55
C SER A 86 -10.00 -11.73 -15.50
N LYS A 87 -10.64 -10.56 -15.53
CA LYS A 87 -9.97 -9.27 -15.51
C LYS A 87 -9.32 -8.99 -14.16
N MET A 88 -8.16 -8.35 -14.21
CA MET A 88 -7.37 -7.98 -13.05
C MET A 88 -7.52 -6.49 -12.75
N MET A 89 -7.59 -6.16 -11.47
CA MET A 89 -7.58 -4.78 -10.97
C MET A 89 -6.61 -4.66 -9.80
N VAL A 90 -6.08 -3.46 -9.59
CA VAL A 90 -5.13 -3.16 -8.51
C VAL A 90 -5.75 -2.11 -7.61
N ALA A 91 -5.56 -2.25 -6.31
CA ALA A 91 -5.91 -1.23 -5.33
C ALA A 91 -5.11 0.06 -5.58
N GLU A 92 -5.79 1.19 -5.70
CA GLU A 92 -5.19 2.52 -5.87
C GLU A 92 -5.50 3.42 -4.69
N THR A 93 -4.58 4.34 -4.37
CA THR A 93 -4.69 5.28 -3.24
C THR A 93 -4.02 6.60 -3.62
N PRO A 94 -4.56 7.76 -3.22
CA PRO A 94 -4.07 9.08 -3.63
C PRO A 94 -2.69 9.46 -3.07
N LEU A 95 -2.11 8.66 -2.18
CA LEU A 95 -0.72 8.82 -1.72
C LEU A 95 0.31 8.55 -2.84
N VAL A 96 -0.15 7.94 -3.93
CA VAL A 96 0.65 7.65 -5.13
C VAL A 96 -0.03 8.32 -6.31
N LYS A 97 -0.04 9.66 -6.33
CA LYS A 97 -0.37 10.46 -7.50
C LYS A 97 0.81 11.37 -7.84
#